data_AF-A0A444TXI8-F1
#
_entry.id   AF-A0A444TXI8-F1
#
_cell.length_a   1.000
_cell.length_b   1.000
_cell.length_c   1.000
_cell.angle_alpha   90.00
_cell.angle_beta   90.00
_cell.angle_gamma   90.00
#
_symmetry.space_group_name_H-M   'P 1'
#
loop_
_entity.id
_entity.type
_entity.pdbx_description
1 polymer ?
#
loop_
_entity_poly.entity_id
_entity_poly.type
_entity_poly.pdbx_seq_one_letter_code
_entity_poly.pdbx_strand_id
1 'polypeptide(L)'
;MAGPELLLDSSIRMWVVLPIVFITFFVGVIRHYVTQLLHTEKKVELEQVSDSQVLIRSRILRENGKYIPKQSFAMRKHYFNDEETGFFKKTVRKVVAKNPMTDPSMLTDMMKGNLTNVLPMIVIGGWINWAFSGFVTTADQSRIMQDQMTGAAMAMPPDPNKAFKAEWEALEIVDHQWALENVEEELMTGDLNFEGVFTGELQHHIFS
;
A
#
# COMPACT_ATOMS: atom_id res chain seq x y z
N MET A 1 -42.90 19.63 -22.82
CA MET A 1 -42.76 18.81 -24.04
C MET A 1 -41.72 17.75 -23.74
N ALA A 2 -42.16 16.53 -23.43
CA ALA A 2 -41.26 15.39 -23.24
C ALA A 2 -40.66 15.05 -24.61
N GLY A 3 -39.32 14.97 -24.69
CA GLY A 3 -38.65 14.49 -25.89
C GLY A 3 -39.11 13.07 -26.22
N PRO A 4 -38.98 12.63 -27.49
CA PRO A 4 -39.37 11.27 -27.85
C PRO A 4 -38.58 10.28 -26.99
N GLU A 5 -39.27 9.54 -26.13
CA GLU A 5 -38.67 8.42 -25.40
C GLU A 5 -38.18 7.42 -26.46
N LEU A 6 -36.86 7.27 -26.54
CA LEU A 6 -36.18 6.41 -27.48
C LEU A 6 -36.53 4.95 -27.11
N LEU A 7 -37.64 4.44 -27.65
CA LEU A 7 -38.07 3.05 -27.53
C LEU A 7 -37.08 2.17 -28.29
N LEU A 8 -35.99 1.79 -27.61
CA LEU A 8 -35.08 0.75 -28.06
C LEU A 8 -35.86 -0.55 -28.23
N ASP A 9 -36.01 -1.01 -29.48
CA ASP A 9 -36.67 -2.27 -29.83
C ASP A 9 -36.18 -3.41 -28.93
N SER A 10 -37.13 -4.09 -28.28
CA SER A 10 -36.85 -5.15 -27.31
C SER A 10 -36.07 -6.31 -27.93
N SER A 11 -36.21 -6.51 -29.25
CA SER A 11 -35.50 -7.54 -29.99
C SER A 11 -34.00 -7.25 -30.11
N ILE A 12 -33.61 -5.99 -30.32
CA ILE A 12 -32.19 -5.57 -30.39
C ILE A 12 -31.51 -5.78 -29.04
N ARG A 13 -32.23 -5.57 -27.93
CA ARG A 13 -31.70 -5.77 -26.57
C ARG A 13 -31.32 -7.22 -26.29
N MET A 14 -32.18 -8.17 -26.62
CA MET A 14 -31.90 -9.57 -26.30
C MET A 14 -30.88 -10.21 -27.25
N TRP A 15 -30.88 -9.80 -28.52
CA TRP A 15 -30.01 -10.42 -29.53
C TRP A 15 -28.64 -9.75 -29.69
N VAL A 16 -28.49 -8.49 -29.25
CA VAL A 16 -27.22 -7.76 -29.37
C VAL A 16 -26.61 -7.48 -27.99
N VAL A 17 -27.40 -7.00 -27.02
CA VAL A 17 -26.86 -6.63 -25.70
C VAL A 17 -26.46 -7.86 -24.88
N LEU A 18 -27.27 -8.92 -24.86
CA LEU A 18 -26.97 -10.13 -24.07
C LEU A 18 -25.70 -10.87 -24.57
N PRO A 19 -25.50 -11.07 -25.89
CA PRO A 19 -24.23 -11.61 -26.38
C PRO A 19 -23.03 -10.69 -26.13
N ILE A 20 -23.19 -9.37 -26.24
CA ILE A 20 -22.10 -8.41 -25.95
C ILE A 20 -21.73 -8.44 -24.45
N VAL A 21 -22.70 -8.55 -23.55
CA VAL A 21 -22.44 -8.70 -22.10
C VAL A 21 -21.70 -10.01 -21.81
N PHE A 22 -22.08 -11.11 -22.48
CA PHE A 22 -21.39 -12.39 -22.35
C PHE A 22 -19.94 -12.29 -22.85
N ILE A 23 -19.72 -11.75 -24.05
CA ILE A 23 -18.37 -11.59 -24.62
C ILE A 23 -17.50 -10.67 -23.75
N THR A 24 -18.04 -9.54 -23.28
CA THR A 24 -17.28 -8.62 -22.41
C THR A 24 -16.92 -9.25 -21.07
N PHE A 25 -17.78 -10.10 -20.50
CA PHE A 25 -17.48 -10.87 -19.30
C PHE A 25 -16.29 -11.82 -19.51
N PHE A 26 -16.31 -12.65 -20.58
CA PHE A 26 -15.21 -13.58 -20.86
C PHE A 26 -13.90 -12.85 -21.20
N VAL A 27 -13.96 -11.75 -21.95
CA VAL A 27 -12.77 -10.92 -22.22
C VAL A 27 -12.21 -10.33 -20.92
N GLY A 28 -13.06 -9.90 -19.99
CA GLY A 28 -12.66 -9.45 -18.65
C GLY A 28 -11.96 -10.54 -17.84
N VAL A 29 -12.51 -11.77 -17.84
CA VAL A 29 -11.93 -12.93 -17.17
C VAL A 29 -10.57 -13.30 -17.77
N ILE A 30 -10.48 -13.40 -19.10
CA ILE A 30 -9.22 -13.68 -19.81
C ILE A 30 -8.17 -12.62 -19.45
N ARG A 31 -8.54 -11.34 -19.47
CA ARG A 31 -7.63 -10.26 -19.12
C ARG A 31 -7.15 -10.35 -17.68
N HIS A 32 -8.00 -10.70 -16.73
CA HIS A 32 -7.60 -10.87 -15.33
C HIS A 32 -6.50 -11.94 -15.21
N TYR A 33 -6.71 -13.09 -15.84
CA TYR A 33 -5.72 -14.16 -15.85
C TYR A 33 -4.43 -13.79 -16.61
N VAL A 34 -4.53 -13.10 -17.75
CA VAL A 34 -3.34 -12.59 -18.48
C VAL A 34 -2.57 -11.57 -17.63
N THR A 35 -3.26 -10.70 -16.89
CA THR A 35 -2.61 -9.72 -16.02
C THR A 35 -1.90 -10.38 -14.85
N GLN A 36 -2.51 -11.40 -14.24
CA GLN A 36 -1.86 -12.21 -13.20
C GLN A 36 -0.65 -12.97 -13.76
N LEU A 37 -0.75 -13.50 -14.98
CA LEU A 37 0.35 -14.22 -15.63
C LEU A 37 1.51 -13.30 -16.02
N LEU A 38 1.22 -12.05 -16.40
CA LEU A 38 2.22 -11.02 -16.71
C LEU A 38 2.74 -10.30 -15.46
N HIS A 39 2.19 -10.58 -14.28
CA HIS A 39 2.70 -10.03 -13.04
C HIS A 39 4.10 -10.59 -12.79
N THR A 40 5.10 -9.74 -12.94
CA THR A 40 6.49 -10.08 -12.66
C THR A 40 6.81 -9.61 -11.25
N GLU A 41 7.12 -10.54 -10.35
CA GLU A 41 7.75 -10.20 -9.09
C GLU A 41 9.17 -9.72 -9.38
N LYS A 42 9.45 -8.46 -9.10
CA LYS A 42 10.81 -7.92 -9.24
C LYS A 42 11.68 -8.54 -8.16
N LYS A 43 12.88 -9.01 -8.53
CA LYS A 43 13.88 -9.44 -7.55
C LYS A 43 14.27 -8.22 -6.72
N VAL A 44 13.85 -8.20 -5.46
CA VAL A 44 14.22 -7.15 -4.53
C VAL A 44 15.68 -7.34 -4.17
N GLU A 45 16.46 -6.26 -4.25
CA GLU A 45 17.86 -6.28 -3.80
C GLU A 45 17.87 -6.46 -2.27
N LEU A 46 18.62 -7.46 -1.78
CA LEU A 46 18.70 -7.76 -0.34
C LEU A 46 19.15 -6.54 0.48
N GLU A 47 19.99 -5.70 -0.11
CA GLU A 47 20.47 -4.45 0.47
C GLU A 47 19.32 -3.45 0.69
N GLN A 48 18.42 -3.30 -0.30
CA GLN A 48 17.24 -2.44 -0.18
C GLN A 48 16.25 -2.98 0.87
N VAL A 49 16.06 -4.30 0.94
CA VAL A 49 15.20 -4.91 1.98
C VAL A 49 15.79 -4.64 3.36
N SER A 50 17.09 -4.88 3.55
CA SER A 50 17.79 -4.61 4.81
C SER A 50 17.63 -3.16 5.23
N ASP A 51 17.85 -2.21 4.31
CA ASP A 51 17.75 -0.78 4.57
C ASP A 51 16.31 -0.38 4.97
N SER A 52 15.31 -0.94 4.28
CA SER A 52 13.89 -0.73 4.64
C SER A 52 13.54 -1.25 6.03
N GLN A 53 14.08 -2.43 6.42
CA GLN A 53 13.85 -3.01 7.74
C GLN A 53 14.50 -2.19 8.85
N VAL A 54 15.70 -1.66 8.60
CA VAL A 54 16.38 -0.78 9.58
C VAL A 54 15.61 0.52 9.79
N LEU A 55 15.06 1.12 8.72
CA LEU A 55 14.18 2.28 8.83
C LEU A 55 12.92 1.97 9.65
N ILE A 56 12.26 0.84 9.39
CA ILE A 56 11.09 0.40 10.17
C ILE A 56 11.47 0.20 11.64
N ARG A 57 12.62 -0.42 11.92
CA ARG A 57 13.13 -0.61 13.29
C ARG A 57 13.36 0.72 14.00
N SER A 58 13.94 1.71 13.32
CA SER A 58 14.14 3.06 13.87
C SER A 58 12.80 3.74 14.16
N ARG A 59 11.83 3.62 13.26
CA ARG A 59 10.47 4.14 13.46
C ARG A 59 9.79 3.51 14.68
N ILE A 60 9.84 2.18 14.81
CA ILE A 60 9.29 1.47 15.97
C ILE A 60 9.98 1.91 17.26
N LEU A 61 11.30 2.11 17.24
CA LEU A 61 12.04 2.62 18.40
C LEU A 61 11.55 4.02 18.80
N ARG A 62 11.30 4.90 17.83
CA ARG A 62 10.78 6.24 18.07
C ARG A 62 9.34 6.25 18.59
N GLU A 63 8.46 5.44 18.01
CA GLU A 63 7.03 5.42 18.35
C GLU A 63 6.74 4.63 19.64
N ASN A 64 7.41 3.50 19.83
CA ASN A 64 7.15 2.55 20.92
C ASN A 64 8.31 2.44 21.93
N GLY A 65 9.32 3.30 21.83
CA GLY A 65 10.47 3.33 22.76
C GLY A 65 10.11 3.63 24.22
N LYS A 66 8.89 4.13 24.47
CA LYS A 66 8.37 4.44 25.81
C LYS A 66 8.24 3.25 26.76
N TYR A 67 8.19 2.02 26.23
CA TYR A 67 8.06 0.79 27.02
C TYR A 67 9.40 0.12 27.37
N ILE A 68 10.53 0.58 26.83
CA ILE A 68 11.87 0.03 27.14
C ILE A 68 12.66 0.95 28.08
N PRO A 69 13.51 0.42 29.00
CA PRO A 69 14.17 1.25 30.01
C PRO A 69 14.93 2.43 29.41
N LYS A 70 14.98 3.57 30.13
CA LYS A 70 15.69 4.81 29.72
C LYS A 70 17.08 4.51 29.15
N GLN A 71 17.87 3.71 29.87
CA GLN A 71 19.22 3.30 29.45
C GLN A 71 19.23 2.47 28.15
N SER A 72 18.28 1.55 28.02
CA SER A 72 18.11 0.70 26.84
C SER A 72 17.71 1.50 25.60
N PHE A 73 16.86 2.52 25.77
CA PHE A 73 16.50 3.44 24.71
C PHE A 73 17.69 4.30 24.30
N ALA A 74 18.40 4.89 25.27
CA ALA A 74 19.58 5.72 25.02
C ALA A 74 20.68 4.97 24.26
N MET A 75 20.96 3.71 24.63
CA MET A 75 21.95 2.88 23.93
C MET A 75 21.54 2.61 22.47
N ARG A 76 20.26 2.36 22.20
CA ARG A 76 19.75 2.15 20.83
C ARG A 76 19.71 3.45 20.03
N LYS A 77 19.34 4.57 20.65
CA LYS A 77 19.42 5.92 20.05
C LYS A 77 20.86 6.24 19.67
N HIS A 78 21.81 5.99 20.57
CA HIS A 78 23.24 6.17 20.31
C HIS A 78 23.73 5.31 19.14
N TYR A 79 23.34 4.03 19.05
CA TYR A 79 23.71 3.17 17.92
C TYR A 79 23.27 3.73 16.55
N PHE A 80 22.12 4.39 16.49
CA PHE A 80 21.60 4.98 15.26
C PHE A 80 22.16 6.38 14.98
N ASN A 81 22.27 7.22 16.01
CA ASN A 81 22.53 8.65 15.87
C ASN A 81 23.96 9.10 16.17
N ASP A 82 24.85 8.21 16.62
CA ASP A 82 26.24 8.58 16.91
C ASP A 82 26.93 9.25 15.72
N GLU A 83 27.70 10.31 15.98
CA GLU A 83 28.24 11.17 14.93
C GLU A 83 29.34 10.50 14.12
N GLU A 84 30.10 9.58 14.72
CA GLU A 84 31.22 8.88 14.07
C GLU A 84 30.89 7.42 13.71
N THR A 85 30.13 6.72 14.54
CA THR A 85 29.85 5.28 14.39
C THR A 85 28.39 4.94 14.07
N GLY A 86 27.50 5.94 14.05
CA GLY A 86 26.06 5.74 13.85
C GLY A 86 25.74 5.09 12.51
N PHE A 87 24.78 4.16 12.53
CA PHE A 87 24.36 3.42 11.33
C PHE A 87 24.03 4.37 10.17
N PHE A 88 23.22 5.40 10.42
CA PHE A 88 22.73 6.32 9.36
C PHE A 88 23.82 7.20 8.72
N LYS A 89 24.94 7.45 9.41
CA LYS A 89 26.08 8.18 8.84
C LYS A 89 27.11 7.27 8.18
N LYS A 90 27.35 6.08 8.73
CA LYS A 90 28.35 5.14 8.20
C LYS A 90 27.89 4.46 6.91
N THR A 91 26.61 4.13 6.80
CA THR A 91 26.04 3.54 5.56
C THR A 91 25.59 4.63 4.61
N VAL A 92 26.52 5.45 4.10
CA VAL A 92 26.25 6.25 2.91
C VAL A 92 26.20 5.29 1.73
N ARG A 93 24.99 4.94 1.30
CA ARG A 93 24.84 4.13 0.10
C ARG A 93 25.29 4.99 -1.07
N LYS A 94 26.08 4.40 -1.98
CA LYS A 94 26.25 4.96 -3.32
C LYS A 94 24.92 4.82 -4.03
N VAL A 95 23.99 5.69 -3.66
CA VAL A 95 22.85 6.00 -4.50
C VAL A 95 23.50 6.67 -5.69
N VAL A 96 23.85 5.85 -6.68
CA VAL A 96 23.85 6.33 -8.05
C VAL A 96 22.48 6.96 -8.14
N ALA A 97 22.44 8.30 -8.16
CA ALA A 97 21.23 9.02 -8.50
C ALA A 97 20.89 8.50 -9.88
N LYS A 98 20.13 7.41 -9.92
CA LYS A 98 19.61 6.80 -11.13
C LYS A 98 18.50 7.75 -11.54
N ASN A 99 18.95 8.92 -12.00
CA ASN A 99 18.10 9.92 -12.58
C ASN A 99 17.30 9.18 -13.65
N PRO A 100 15.97 9.37 -13.71
CA PRO A 100 15.13 8.72 -14.70
C PRO A 100 15.57 8.96 -16.16
N MET A 101 16.47 9.92 -16.37
CA MET A 101 17.05 10.28 -17.65
C MET A 101 18.25 9.41 -18.06
N THR A 102 18.91 8.71 -17.14
CA THR A 102 20.14 7.94 -17.40
C THR A 102 19.98 6.43 -17.30
N ASP A 103 18.89 5.92 -16.72
CA ASP A 103 18.63 4.48 -16.59
C ASP A 103 17.28 4.10 -17.24
N PRO A 104 17.28 3.56 -18.48
CA PRO A 104 16.08 3.16 -19.21
C PRO A 104 15.19 2.14 -18.48
N SER A 105 15.73 1.38 -17.51
CA SER A 105 15.03 0.34 -16.76
C SER A 105 14.07 0.90 -15.69
N MET A 106 14.46 1.96 -14.97
CA MET A 106 13.65 2.60 -13.92
C MET A 106 12.48 3.39 -14.51
N LEU A 107 12.73 4.07 -15.64
CA LEU A 107 11.69 4.72 -16.42
C LEU A 107 10.69 3.70 -16.98
N THR A 108 11.18 2.58 -17.51
CA THR A 108 10.32 1.47 -17.95
C THR A 108 9.47 0.94 -16.81
N ASP A 109 10.00 0.87 -15.59
CA ASP A 109 9.30 0.36 -14.42
C ASP A 109 8.22 1.28 -13.87
N MET A 110 8.49 2.59 -13.84
CA MET A 110 7.51 3.61 -13.48
C MET A 110 6.44 3.76 -14.56
N MET A 111 6.86 3.76 -15.82
CA MET A 111 5.94 3.75 -16.96
C MET A 111 5.11 2.47 -16.98
N LYS A 112 5.68 1.31 -16.68
CA LYS A 112 4.96 0.02 -16.63
C LYS A 112 3.91 0.02 -15.53
N GLY A 113 4.21 0.55 -14.34
CA GLY A 113 3.22 0.68 -13.26
C GLY A 113 2.04 1.60 -13.62
N ASN A 114 2.31 2.70 -14.34
CA ASN A 114 1.25 3.59 -14.82
C ASN A 114 0.50 2.99 -16.03
N LEU A 115 1.22 2.32 -16.94
CA LEU A 115 0.67 1.58 -18.08
C LEU A 115 -0.24 0.45 -17.63
N THR A 116 0.09 -0.30 -16.58
CA THR A 116 -0.79 -1.38 -16.10
C THR A 116 -2.13 -0.88 -15.57
N ASN A 117 -2.24 0.40 -15.17
CA ASN A 117 -3.49 1.02 -14.75
C ASN A 117 -4.22 1.71 -15.91
N VAL A 118 -3.48 2.36 -16.82
CA VAL A 118 -4.04 3.11 -17.96
C VAL A 118 -4.40 2.22 -19.15
N LEU A 119 -3.58 1.20 -19.46
CA LEU A 119 -3.80 0.27 -20.56
C LEU A 119 -5.16 -0.44 -20.45
N PRO A 120 -5.58 -0.93 -19.27
CA PRO A 120 -6.94 -1.33 -18.99
C PRO A 120 -8.05 -0.43 -19.53
N MET A 121 -7.90 0.87 -19.28
CA MET A 121 -8.92 1.87 -19.51
C MET A 121 -9.00 2.22 -21.00
N ILE A 122 -7.84 2.30 -21.68
CA ILE A 122 -7.78 2.50 -23.11
C ILE A 122 -8.39 1.30 -23.85
N VAL A 123 -8.08 0.08 -23.43
CA VAL A 123 -8.64 -1.14 -24.06
C VAL A 123 -10.16 -1.22 -23.85
N ILE A 124 -10.66 -0.94 -22.64
CA ILE A 124 -12.10 -0.94 -22.36
C ILE A 124 -12.78 0.21 -23.13
N GLY A 125 -12.19 1.40 -23.13
CA GLY A 125 -12.72 2.57 -23.83
C GLY A 125 -12.82 2.35 -25.34
N GLY A 126 -11.77 1.80 -25.95
CA GLY A 126 -11.72 1.46 -27.36
C GLY A 126 -12.66 0.30 -27.74
N TRP A 127 -12.74 -0.74 -26.91
CA TRP A 127 -13.66 -1.85 -27.12
C TRP A 127 -15.12 -1.41 -27.03
N ILE A 128 -15.48 -0.61 -26.03
CA ILE A 128 -16.84 -0.08 -25.88
C ILE A 128 -17.18 0.87 -27.02
N ASN A 129 -16.25 1.76 -27.41
CA ASN A 129 -16.46 2.66 -28.54
C ASN A 129 -16.72 1.88 -29.84
N TRP A 130 -15.89 0.86 -30.14
CA TRP A 130 -16.09 0.01 -31.33
C TRP A 130 -17.38 -0.84 -31.27
N ALA A 131 -17.70 -1.44 -30.11
CA ALA A 131 -18.86 -2.31 -29.96
C ALA A 131 -20.20 -1.56 -29.90
N PHE A 132 -20.20 -0.30 -29.48
CA PHE A 132 -21.41 0.51 -29.29
C PHE A 132 -21.48 1.79 -30.16
N SER A 133 -20.56 1.99 -31.11
CA SER A 133 -20.53 3.15 -32.02
C SER A 133 -21.84 3.39 -32.80
N GLY A 134 -22.72 2.39 -32.89
CA GLY A 134 -24.00 2.48 -33.59
C GLY A 134 -25.23 2.73 -32.69
N PHE A 135 -25.08 2.80 -31.36
CA PHE A 135 -26.19 2.96 -30.41
C PHE A 135 -25.87 4.05 -29.37
N VAL A 136 -26.83 4.95 -29.11
CA VAL A 136 -26.70 5.98 -28.06
C VAL A 136 -26.64 5.28 -26.69
N THR A 137 -25.45 5.17 -26.12
CA THR A 137 -25.23 4.65 -24.77
C THR A 137 -24.94 5.81 -23.82
N THR A 138 -25.67 5.88 -22.71
CA THR A 138 -25.67 7.02 -21.75
C THR A 138 -24.44 7.08 -20.83
N ALA A 139 -23.31 6.49 -21.22
CA ALA A 139 -22.15 6.36 -20.34
C ALA A 139 -21.15 7.51 -20.59
N ASP A 140 -21.10 8.47 -19.67
CA ASP A 140 -20.06 9.51 -19.57
C ASP A 140 -18.67 8.86 -19.39
N GLN A 141 -18.06 8.47 -20.51
CA GLN A 141 -16.75 7.81 -20.60
C GLN A 141 -15.61 8.71 -20.06
N SER A 142 -15.84 10.03 -20.04
CA SER A 142 -14.86 11.07 -19.72
C SER A 142 -14.52 11.17 -18.22
N ARG A 143 -15.47 10.83 -17.33
CA ARG A 143 -15.32 11.12 -15.88
C ARG A 143 -14.44 10.11 -15.15
N ILE A 144 -14.45 8.85 -15.59
CA ILE A 144 -13.63 7.79 -15.00
C ILE A 144 -12.14 8.02 -15.33
N MET A 145 -11.86 8.60 -16.50
CA MET A 145 -10.49 8.80 -17.00
C MET A 145 -9.75 9.96 -16.31
N GLN A 146 -10.49 10.96 -15.82
CA GLN A 146 -9.91 12.13 -15.17
C GLN A 146 -9.51 11.87 -13.70
N ASP A 147 -10.27 11.05 -12.97
CA ASP A 147 -10.01 10.76 -11.55
C ASP A 147 -8.81 9.84 -11.31
N GLN A 148 -8.36 9.09 -12.31
CA GLN A 148 -7.25 8.13 -12.14
C GLN A 148 -5.87 8.71 -12.55
N MET A 149 -5.82 9.70 -13.44
CA MET A 149 -4.57 10.32 -13.91
C MET A 149 -3.95 11.30 -12.91
N THR A 150 -4.70 11.74 -11.89
CA THR A 150 -4.21 12.67 -10.86
C THR A 150 -3.61 11.97 -9.64
N GLY A 151 -3.89 10.67 -9.43
CA GLY A 151 -3.46 9.91 -8.24
C GLY A 151 -2.14 9.13 -8.36
N ALA A 152 -1.62 8.92 -9.57
CA ALA A 152 -0.49 8.01 -9.81
C ALA A 152 0.90 8.68 -9.84
N ALA A 153 0.97 10.00 -9.62
CA ALA A 153 2.21 10.78 -9.79
C ALA A 153 3.13 10.86 -8.56
N MET A 154 2.82 10.20 -7.43
CA MET A 154 3.50 10.47 -6.14
C MET A 154 3.95 9.22 -5.37
N ALA A 155 4.60 8.27 -6.03
CA ALA A 155 5.31 7.18 -5.33
C ALA A 155 6.66 6.88 -5.99
N MET A 156 7.55 7.89 -6.03
CA MET A 156 8.96 7.55 -6.13
C MET A 156 9.38 6.88 -4.81
N PRO A 157 10.06 5.72 -4.86
CA PRO A 157 10.71 5.18 -3.67
C PRO A 157 11.59 6.28 -3.09
N PRO A 158 11.45 6.62 -1.79
CA PRO A 158 12.30 7.63 -1.20
C PRO A 158 13.76 7.19 -1.36
N ASP A 159 14.60 8.13 -1.81
CA ASP A 159 16.05 7.92 -1.84
C ASP A 159 16.51 7.47 -0.44
N PRO A 160 17.18 6.30 -0.30
CA PRO A 160 17.52 5.75 1.00
C PRO A 160 18.40 6.70 1.81
N ASN A 161 19.27 7.48 1.16
CA ASN A 161 20.12 8.47 1.85
C ASN A 161 19.28 9.62 2.42
N LYS A 162 18.25 10.06 1.68
CA LYS A 162 17.32 11.08 2.18
C LYS A 162 16.46 10.53 3.31
N ALA A 163 16.00 9.28 3.20
CA ALA A 163 15.24 8.61 4.25
C ALA A 163 16.07 8.42 5.54
N PHE A 164 17.34 8.03 5.42
CA PHE A 164 18.25 7.90 6.56
C PHE A 164 18.51 9.23 7.26
N LYS A 165 18.74 10.30 6.49
CA LYS A 165 18.92 11.64 7.07
C LYS A 165 17.66 12.10 7.81
N ALA A 166 16.49 11.92 7.21
CA ALA A 166 15.23 12.31 7.82
C ALA A 166 14.94 11.51 9.11
N GLU A 167 15.22 10.21 9.14
CA GLU A 167 15.06 9.42 10.38
C GLU A 167 16.14 9.75 11.43
N TRP A 168 17.36 10.11 11.03
CA TRP A 168 18.39 10.58 11.97
C TRP A 168 17.96 11.86 12.69
N GLU A 169 17.52 12.88 11.94
CA GLU A 169 17.00 14.15 12.47
C GLU A 169 15.76 13.91 13.36
N ALA A 170 14.85 13.03 12.91
CA ALA A 170 13.66 12.70 13.68
C ALA A 170 13.98 11.98 15.00
N LEU A 171 14.96 11.07 15.01
CA LEU A 171 15.36 10.33 16.21
C LEU A 171 16.16 11.21 17.17
N GLU A 172 16.83 12.25 16.68
CA GLU A 172 17.59 13.20 17.50
C GLU A 172 16.69 13.98 18.45
N ILE A 173 15.54 14.44 17.95
CA ILE A 173 14.56 15.23 18.68
C ILE A 173 13.74 14.39 19.69
N VAL A 174 13.78 13.06 19.59
CA VAL A 174 12.93 12.20 20.41
C VAL A 174 13.52 12.01 21.80
N ASP A 175 12.74 12.40 22.80
CA ASP A 175 13.01 12.13 24.21
C ASP A 175 12.28 10.89 24.69
N HIS A 176 12.91 10.20 25.65
CA HIS A 176 12.33 9.02 26.26
C HIS A 176 11.32 9.40 27.34
N GLN A 177 10.06 9.06 27.10
CA GLN A 177 8.97 9.17 28.06
C GLN A 177 8.68 7.77 28.60
N TRP A 178 9.03 7.49 29.86
CA TRP A 178 8.85 6.16 30.45
C TRP A 178 7.40 5.95 30.83
N ALA A 179 6.69 5.14 30.05
CA ALA A 179 5.25 4.92 30.26
C ALA A 179 4.94 4.12 31.53
N LEU A 180 5.93 3.38 32.07
CA LEU A 180 5.77 2.49 33.21
C LEU A 180 6.21 3.13 34.54
N GLU A 181 6.34 4.47 34.61
CA GLU A 181 6.79 5.14 35.84
C GLU A 181 5.79 4.99 36.98
N ASN A 182 4.49 5.12 36.69
CA ASN A 182 3.42 5.10 37.68
C ASN A 182 2.58 3.81 37.63
N VAL A 183 3.07 2.76 36.96
CA VAL A 183 2.31 1.52 36.75
C VAL A 183 2.01 0.81 38.07
N GLU A 184 2.88 0.95 39.06
CA GLU A 184 2.69 0.37 40.39
C GLU A 184 1.51 1.04 41.11
N GLU A 185 1.43 2.37 41.06
CA GLU A 185 0.33 3.13 41.66
C GLU A 185 -1.00 2.81 40.96
N GLU A 186 -1.01 2.80 39.62
CA GLU A 186 -2.20 2.46 38.83
C GLU A 186 -2.69 1.04 39.16
N LEU A 187 -1.78 0.07 39.25
CA LEU A 187 -2.12 -1.31 39.62
C LEU A 187 -2.65 -1.43 41.05
N MET A 188 -2.11 -0.65 41.99
CA MET A 188 -2.57 -0.65 43.39
C MET A 188 -3.92 0.07 43.57
N THR A 189 -4.30 0.95 42.65
CA THR A 189 -5.60 1.67 42.72
C THR A 189 -6.79 0.83 42.26
N GLY A 190 -6.56 -0.18 41.42
CA GLY A 190 -7.60 -1.07 40.91
C GLY A 190 -7.56 -2.44 41.59
N ASP A 191 -8.72 -3.02 41.89
CA ASP A 191 -8.79 -4.43 42.24
C ASP A 191 -8.42 -5.29 41.03
N LEU A 192 -7.66 -6.36 41.26
CA LEU A 192 -7.27 -7.29 40.22
C LEU A 192 -8.51 -8.04 39.70
N ASN A 193 -8.84 -7.83 38.42
CA ASN A 193 -9.95 -8.52 37.80
C ASN A 193 -9.56 -9.96 37.45
N PHE A 194 -9.98 -10.91 38.29
CA PHE A 194 -9.84 -12.35 38.08
C PHE A 194 -11.14 -13.02 37.61
N GLU A 195 -12.17 -12.25 37.22
CA GLU A 195 -13.40 -12.82 36.68
C GLU A 195 -13.09 -13.57 35.37
N GLY A 196 -13.09 -14.91 35.44
CA GLY A 196 -12.71 -15.79 34.34
C GLY A 196 -11.63 -16.82 34.67
N VAL A 197 -10.92 -16.68 35.80
CA VAL A 197 -9.84 -17.60 36.19
C VAL A 197 -10.37 -19.01 36.51
N PHE A 198 -11.62 -19.14 36.97
CA PHE A 198 -12.23 -20.41 37.38
C PHE A 198 -13.38 -20.91 36.48
N THR A 199 -13.71 -20.21 35.39
CA THR A 199 -14.85 -20.58 34.51
C THR A 199 -14.53 -21.68 33.49
N GLY A 200 -13.34 -22.31 33.55
CA GLY A 200 -12.86 -23.27 32.56
C GLY A 200 -12.94 -24.76 32.91
N GLU A 201 -13.29 -25.16 34.14
CA GLU A 201 -13.11 -26.57 34.59
C GLU A 201 -14.39 -27.35 35.00
N LEU A 202 -15.60 -26.92 34.60
CA LEU A 202 -16.85 -27.61 35.01
C LEU A 202 -17.83 -27.91 33.86
N GLN A 203 -17.33 -28.31 32.68
CA GLN A 203 -18.18 -28.78 31.58
C GLN A 203 -17.83 -30.14 30.96
N HIS A 204 -16.98 -30.96 31.60
CA HIS A 204 -16.81 -32.35 31.20
C HIS A 204 -16.81 -33.24 32.45
N HIS A 205 -17.76 -34.18 32.52
CA HIS A 205 -17.80 -35.38 33.40
C HIS A 205 -19.02 -35.61 34.32
N ILE A 206 -20.15 -34.93 34.17
CA ILE A 206 -21.41 -35.43 34.75
C ILE A 206 -22.55 -35.12 33.77
N PHE A 207 -23.23 -36.17 33.28
CA PHE A 207 -24.30 -36.17 32.25
C PHE A 207 -23.85 -36.33 30.78
N SER A 208 -23.34 -37.52 30.44
CA SER A 208 -23.94 -38.39 29.41
C SER A 208 -23.44 -39.82 29.57
#